data_AF-A0A2G2HF31-F1
#
_entry.id   AF-A0A2G2HF31-F1
#
_cell.length_a   1.000
_cell.length_b   1.000
_cell.length_c   1.000
_cell.angle_alpha   90.00
_cell.angle_beta   90.00
_cell.angle_gamma   90.00
#
_symmetry.space_group_name_H-M   'P 1'
#
loop_
_entity.id
_entity.type
_entity.pdbx_description
1 polymer ?
#
loop_
_entity_poly.entity_id
_entity_poly.type
_entity_poly.pdbx_seq_one_letter_code
_entity_poly.pdbx_strand_id
1 'polypeptide(L)'
;MELRIIHKNKLSDKEQHTLWDGIENSTQAKVGDTGRHELVFLLYNENDEIMGGVQGNYDNFSWLWIDSLWICERLRGQGFGIKLLNKIESVARKNGCKNSHLTSFSYQASDFYIKQGYEVFGEIKNYNKEHSRCWLRKQL
;
A
#
# COMPACT_ATOMS: atom_id res chain seq x y z
N MET A 1 36.51 13.21 -10.24
CA MET A 1 35.14 13.20 -10.80
C MET A 1 34.37 14.34 -10.15
N GLU A 2 33.83 15.28 -10.92
CA GLU A 2 32.93 16.30 -10.36
C GLU A 2 31.54 15.71 -10.14
N LEU A 3 30.98 15.92 -8.94
CA LEU A 3 29.62 15.54 -8.59
C LEU A 3 28.75 16.80 -8.49
N ARG A 4 27.49 16.71 -8.92
CA ARG A 4 26.52 17.82 -8.88
C ARG A 4 25.18 17.32 -8.37
N ILE A 5 24.50 18.15 -7.59
CA ILE A 5 23.13 17.90 -7.10
C ILE A 5 22.17 18.75 -7.93
N ILE A 6 21.17 18.12 -8.52
CA ILE A 6 20.18 18.77 -9.40
C ILE A 6 18.80 18.59 -8.79
N HIS A 7 18.08 19.70 -8.62
CA HIS A 7 16.66 19.67 -8.24
C HIS A 7 15.78 19.42 -9.48
N LYS A 8 14.83 18.51 -9.38
CA LYS A 8 13.81 18.23 -10.41
C LYS A 8 12.45 18.07 -9.75
N ASN A 9 11.40 18.60 -10.40
CA ASN A 9 10.02 18.45 -9.92
C ASN A 9 9.45 17.05 -10.20
N LYS A 10 10.02 16.32 -11.16
CA LYS A 10 9.59 14.97 -11.53
C LYS A 10 10.77 14.16 -12.09
N LEU A 11 10.83 12.89 -11.72
CA LEU A 11 11.77 11.93 -12.27
C LEU A 11 11.23 11.35 -13.59
N SER A 12 12.14 11.07 -14.52
CA SER A 12 11.85 10.13 -15.61
C SER A 12 11.82 8.70 -15.08
N ASP A 13 11.19 7.78 -15.80
CA ASP A 13 11.14 6.37 -15.42
C ASP A 13 12.54 5.80 -15.25
N LYS A 14 13.49 6.16 -16.12
CA LYS A 14 14.89 5.72 -16.02
C LYS A 14 15.56 6.20 -14.73
N GLU A 15 15.35 7.46 -14.35
CA GLU A 15 15.91 8.01 -13.10
C GLU A 15 15.28 7.35 -11.87
N GLN A 16 13.97 7.12 -11.91
CA GLN A 16 13.26 6.41 -10.84
C GLN A 16 13.77 4.97 -10.69
N HIS A 17 13.93 4.23 -11.79
CA HIS A 17 14.52 2.88 -11.77
C HIS A 17 15.95 2.90 -11.24
N THR A 18 16.78 3.84 -11.70
CA THR A 18 18.18 3.95 -11.24
C THR A 18 18.27 4.14 -9.71
N LEU A 19 17.39 4.96 -9.14
CA LEU A 19 17.32 5.15 -7.69
C LEU A 19 16.84 3.90 -6.96
N TRP A 20 15.79 3.25 -7.47
CA TRP A 20 15.27 2.01 -6.88
C TRP A 20 16.30 0.89 -6.92
N ASP A 21 16.95 0.65 -8.07
CA ASP A 21 17.98 -0.38 -8.22
C ASP A 21 19.17 -0.10 -7.28
N GLY A 22 19.56 1.16 -7.12
CA GLY A 22 20.62 1.55 -6.18
C GLY A 22 20.28 1.20 -4.72
N ILE A 23 19.03 1.45 -4.31
CA ILE A 23 18.54 1.09 -2.97
C ILE A 23 18.46 -0.42 -2.82
N GLU A 24 17.86 -1.12 -3.79
CA GLU A 24 17.64 -2.56 -3.75
C GLU A 24 18.98 -3.29 -3.67
N ASN A 25 19.92 -3.00 -4.58
CA ASN A 25 21.25 -3.63 -4.58
C ASN A 25 22.02 -3.37 -3.27
N SER A 26 21.89 -2.18 -2.68
CA SER A 26 22.55 -1.84 -1.42
C SER A 26 21.89 -2.50 -0.20
N THR A 27 20.59 -2.80 -0.30
CA THR A 27 19.77 -3.36 0.77
C THR A 27 19.83 -4.88 0.77
N GLN A 28 19.76 -5.49 -0.41
CA GLN A 28 19.82 -6.94 -0.60
C GLN A 28 21.09 -7.55 0.01
N ALA A 29 22.22 -6.85 -0.09
CA ALA A 29 23.48 -7.27 0.53
C ALA A 29 23.41 -7.37 2.08
N LYS A 30 22.46 -6.70 2.72
CA LYS A 30 22.32 -6.63 4.18
C LYS A 30 21.17 -7.48 4.72
N VAL A 31 20.03 -7.51 4.02
CA VAL A 31 18.80 -8.14 4.51
C VAL A 31 18.34 -9.33 3.66
N GLY A 32 19.09 -9.67 2.60
CA GLY A 32 18.70 -10.70 1.64
C GLY A 32 17.77 -10.17 0.55
N ASP A 33 17.38 -11.05 -0.36
CA ASP A 33 16.47 -10.72 -1.47
C ASP A 33 15.11 -10.24 -0.94
N THR A 34 14.82 -8.95 -1.12
CA THR A 34 13.57 -8.37 -0.61
C THR A 34 12.37 -8.85 -1.43
N GLY A 35 12.56 -9.12 -2.72
CA GLY A 35 11.53 -9.61 -3.65
C GLY A 35 10.24 -8.80 -3.62
N ARG A 36 10.15 -7.67 -4.33
CA ARG A 36 8.91 -6.88 -4.39
C ARG A 36 7.96 -7.40 -5.47
N HIS A 37 6.75 -7.81 -5.08
CA HIS A 37 5.73 -8.30 -6.00
C HIS A 37 4.48 -7.42 -5.94
N GLU A 38 4.17 -6.75 -7.05
CA GLU A 38 2.96 -5.94 -7.17
C GLU A 38 1.69 -6.81 -7.20
N LEU A 39 0.63 -6.31 -6.58
CA LEU A 39 -0.64 -6.99 -6.50
C LEU A 39 -1.80 -6.00 -6.61
N VAL A 40 -2.66 -6.20 -7.60
CA VAL A 40 -3.75 -5.27 -7.93
C VAL A 40 -5.04 -6.04 -8.18
N PHE A 41 -6.15 -5.54 -7.66
CA PHE A 41 -7.50 -5.98 -8.01
C PHE A 41 -8.37 -4.77 -8.32
N LEU A 42 -9.06 -4.82 -9.47
CA LEU A 42 -9.97 -3.78 -9.93
C LEU A 42 -11.40 -4.30 -9.97
N LEU A 43 -12.35 -3.43 -9.66
CA LEU A 43 -13.78 -3.65 -9.76
C LEU A 43 -14.31 -2.88 -10.97
N TYR A 44 -14.92 -3.60 -11.92
CA TYR A 44 -15.53 -3.01 -13.12
C TYR A 44 -17.06 -3.09 -13.06
N ASN A 45 -17.76 -2.17 -13.73
CA ASN A 45 -19.18 -2.32 -14.04
C ASN A 45 -19.39 -2.96 -15.43
N GLU A 46 -20.65 -3.06 -15.85
CA GLU A 46 -21.04 -3.65 -17.14
C GLU A 46 -20.57 -2.85 -18.37
N ASN A 47 -20.13 -1.60 -18.17
CA ASN A 47 -19.64 -0.70 -19.23
C ASN A 47 -18.09 -0.61 -19.24
N ASP A 48 -17.39 -1.54 -18.58
CA ASP A 48 -15.93 -1.55 -18.44
C ASP A 48 -15.33 -0.33 -17.71
N GLU A 49 -16.13 0.35 -16.86
CA GLU A 49 -15.64 1.46 -16.04
C GLU A 49 -15.12 0.97 -14.68
N ILE A 50 -13.98 1.51 -14.21
CA ILE A 50 -13.42 1.17 -12.90
C ILE A 50 -14.24 1.82 -11.78
N MET A 51 -14.92 0.99 -10.99
CA MET A 51 -15.75 1.39 -9.85
C MET A 51 -15.07 1.22 -8.50
N GLY A 52 -13.87 0.64 -8.47
CA GLY A 52 -13.11 0.42 -7.26
C GLY A 52 -11.81 -0.30 -7.55
N GLY A 53 -10.90 -0.31 -6.57
CA GLY A 53 -9.66 -1.04 -6.70
C GLY A 53 -8.87 -1.09 -5.40
N VAL A 54 -8.00 -2.09 -5.30
CA VAL A 54 -6.97 -2.18 -4.27
C VAL A 54 -5.64 -2.50 -4.95
N GLN A 55 -4.58 -1.82 -4.54
CA GLN A 55 -3.24 -2.10 -4.96
C GLN A 55 -2.29 -2.14 -3.77
N GLY A 56 -1.23 -2.91 -3.93
CA GLY A 56 -0.16 -3.02 -2.96
C GLY A 56 0.98 -3.85 -3.51
N ASN A 57 1.86 -4.24 -2.62
CA ASN A 57 2.91 -5.19 -2.91
C ASN A 57 3.17 -6.08 -1.72
N TYR A 58 3.60 -7.30 -1.96
CA TYR A 58 4.16 -8.16 -0.93
C TYR A 58 5.64 -8.40 -1.15
N ASP A 59 6.31 -8.82 -0.09
CA ASP A 59 7.74 -9.07 -0.08
C ASP A 59 8.12 -10.42 0.52
N ASN A 60 9.38 -10.81 0.32
CA ASN A 60 9.96 -12.03 0.87
C ASN A 60 10.10 -12.00 2.39
N PHE A 61 9.86 -10.85 3.04
CA PHE A 61 9.83 -10.73 4.50
C PHE A 61 8.46 -11.07 5.08
N SER A 62 7.56 -11.66 4.28
CA SER A 62 6.23 -12.09 4.69
C SER A 62 5.29 -10.92 5.04
N TRP A 63 5.49 -9.75 4.44
CA TRP A 63 4.63 -8.58 4.61
C TRP A 63 3.87 -8.23 3.33
N LEU A 64 2.61 -7.83 3.51
CA LEU A 64 1.80 -7.13 2.52
C LEU A 64 1.74 -5.65 2.88
N TRP A 65 2.23 -4.77 2.00
CA TRP A 65 1.93 -3.35 2.02
C TRP A 65 0.70 -3.07 1.15
N ILE A 66 -0.35 -2.47 1.73
CA ILE A 66 -1.49 -1.96 0.97
C ILE A 66 -1.26 -0.48 0.73
N ASP A 67 -1.08 -0.11 -0.54
CA ASP A 67 -0.79 1.25 -0.97
C ASP A 67 -2.07 2.09 -1.13
N SER A 68 -3.07 1.52 -1.80
CA SER A 68 -4.35 2.21 -2.01
C SER A 68 -5.53 1.24 -2.03
N LEU A 69 -6.66 1.70 -1.50
CA LEU A 69 -7.96 1.05 -1.59
C LEU A 69 -9.00 2.14 -1.83
N TRP A 70 -9.79 1.99 -2.88
CA TRP A 70 -10.81 2.95 -3.25
C TRP A 70 -12.07 2.24 -3.74
N ILE A 71 -13.21 2.82 -3.42
CA ILE A 71 -14.53 2.44 -3.92
C ILE A 71 -15.24 3.72 -4.34
N CYS A 72 -15.80 3.70 -5.55
CA CYS A 72 -16.69 4.73 -6.07
C CYS A 72 -17.80 5.03 -5.06
N GLU A 73 -18.09 6.31 -4.83
CA GLU A 73 -18.96 6.77 -3.74
C GLU A 73 -20.33 6.07 -3.73
N ARG A 74 -20.90 5.87 -4.93
CA ARG A 74 -22.20 5.20 -5.17
C ARG A 74 -22.26 3.76 -4.63
N LEU A 75 -21.11 3.10 -4.54
CA LEU A 75 -20.98 1.71 -4.11
C LEU A 75 -20.48 1.56 -2.67
N ARG A 76 -20.22 2.67 -1.96
CA ARG A 76 -19.80 2.62 -0.56
C ARG A 76 -20.94 2.09 0.31
N GLY A 77 -20.58 1.41 1.39
CA GLY A 77 -21.55 0.74 2.28
C GLY A 77 -22.09 -0.59 1.75
N GLN A 78 -21.76 -0.99 0.52
CA GLN A 78 -22.25 -2.25 -0.09
C GLN A 78 -21.26 -3.43 0.04
N GLY A 79 -20.21 -3.29 0.86
CA GLY A 79 -19.25 -4.37 1.16
C GLY A 79 -18.12 -4.58 0.14
N PHE A 80 -18.07 -3.84 -0.96
CA PHE A 80 -17.00 -3.98 -1.97
C PHE A 80 -15.59 -3.70 -1.42
N GLY A 81 -15.44 -2.74 -0.51
CA GLY A 81 -14.14 -2.46 0.13
C GLY A 81 -13.61 -3.65 0.91
N ILE A 82 -14.49 -4.33 1.67
CA ILE A 82 -14.15 -5.57 2.40
C ILE A 82 -13.78 -6.68 1.42
N LYS A 83 -14.55 -6.83 0.33
CA LYS A 83 -14.29 -7.85 -0.70
C LYS A 83 -12.92 -7.66 -1.35
N LEU A 84 -12.54 -6.44 -1.70
CA LEU A 84 -11.22 -6.13 -2.26
C LEU A 84 -10.10 -6.35 -1.24
N LEU A 85 -10.27 -5.89 0.00
CA LEU A 85 -9.30 -6.11 1.07
C LEU A 85 -9.06 -7.61 1.31
N ASN A 86 -10.12 -8.41 1.42
CA ASN A 86 -10.01 -9.85 1.60
C ASN A 86 -9.32 -10.53 0.41
N LYS A 87 -9.53 -10.04 -0.82
CA LYS A 87 -8.91 -10.59 -2.02
C LYS A 87 -7.39 -10.37 -2.01
N ILE A 88 -6.94 -9.15 -1.72
CA ILE A 88 -5.51 -8.84 -1.67
C ILE A 88 -4.83 -9.58 -0.52
N GLU A 89 -5.43 -9.61 0.67
CA GLU A 89 -4.88 -10.34 1.80
C GLU A 89 -4.87 -11.87 1.56
N SER A 90 -5.86 -12.43 0.85
CA SER A 90 -5.89 -13.85 0.53
C SER A 90 -4.74 -14.26 -0.40
N VAL A 91 -4.47 -13.46 -1.44
CA VAL A 91 -3.34 -13.74 -2.34
C VAL A 91 -2.01 -13.51 -1.63
N ALA A 92 -1.90 -12.50 -0.77
CA ALA A 92 -0.71 -12.32 0.05
C ALA A 92 -0.44 -13.54 0.97
N ARG A 93 -1.46 -14.05 1.68
CA ARG A 93 -1.32 -15.28 2.50
C ARG A 93 -0.84 -16.48 1.69
N LYS A 94 -1.40 -16.67 0.49
CA LYS A 94 -0.98 -17.77 -0.42
C LYS A 94 0.48 -17.65 -0.84
N ASN A 95 1.02 -16.43 -0.89
CA ASN A 95 2.41 -16.15 -1.19
C ASN A 95 3.28 -16.02 0.08
N GLY A 96 2.83 -16.56 1.22
CA GLY A 96 3.64 -16.65 2.44
C GLY A 96 3.59 -15.42 3.34
N CYS A 97 2.80 -14.40 3.03
CA CYS A 97 2.63 -13.26 3.93
C CYS A 97 1.95 -13.67 5.23
N LYS A 98 2.51 -13.20 6.34
CA LYS A 98 2.01 -13.40 7.70
C LYS A 98 1.45 -12.11 8.30
N ASN A 99 1.78 -10.98 7.68
CA ASN A 99 1.41 -9.67 8.18
C ASN A 99 0.99 -8.76 7.02
N SER A 100 0.19 -7.76 7.33
CA SER A 100 -0.10 -6.64 6.45
C SER A 100 0.03 -5.32 7.19
N HIS A 101 0.43 -4.28 6.48
CA HIS A 101 0.42 -2.92 6.98
C HIS A 101 0.02 -1.92 5.89
N LEU A 102 -0.44 -0.75 6.33
CA LEU A 102 -0.86 0.35 5.47
C LEU A 102 -0.76 1.68 6.22
N THR A 103 -0.97 2.77 5.48
CA THR A 103 -1.21 4.08 6.10
C THR A 103 -2.57 4.65 5.70
N SER A 104 -3.18 5.39 6.61
CA SER A 104 -4.45 6.04 6.37
C SER A 104 -4.56 7.35 7.13
N PHE A 105 -5.44 8.25 6.67
CA PHE A 105 -5.83 9.41 7.48
C PHE A 105 -6.80 8.97 8.58
N SER A 106 -6.86 9.72 9.67
CA SER A 106 -7.76 9.40 10.79
C SER A 106 -9.24 9.50 10.41
N TYR A 107 -9.62 10.32 9.43
CA TYR A 107 -11.02 10.43 9.01
C TYR A 107 -11.46 9.24 8.13
N GLN A 108 -12.58 8.61 8.50
CA GLN A 108 -13.31 7.52 7.83
C GLN A 108 -12.58 6.19 7.57
N ALA A 109 -11.31 6.18 7.23
CA ALA A 109 -10.61 4.99 6.76
C ALA A 109 -9.91 4.19 7.87
N SER A 110 -9.47 4.84 8.96
CA SER A 110 -8.93 4.14 10.14
C SER A 110 -9.97 3.16 10.73
N ASP A 111 -11.21 3.61 10.93
CA ASP A 111 -12.31 2.77 11.43
C ASP A 111 -12.66 1.61 10.51
N PHE A 112 -12.58 1.81 9.19
CA PHE A 112 -12.78 0.74 8.23
C PHE A 112 -11.78 -0.39 8.48
N TYR A 113 -10.48 -0.09 8.51
CA TYR A 113 -9.44 -1.10 8.71
C TYR A 113 -9.46 -1.70 10.12
N ILE A 114 -9.75 -0.90 11.15
CA ILE A 114 -9.91 -1.39 12.53
C ILE A 114 -11.02 -2.44 12.61
N LYS A 115 -12.17 -2.20 11.97
CA LYS A 115 -13.26 -3.20 11.88
C LYS A 115 -12.86 -4.47 11.14
N GLN A 116 -11.81 -4.42 10.31
CA GLN A 116 -11.27 -5.59 9.60
C GLN A 116 -10.09 -6.25 10.35
N GLY A 117 -9.84 -5.86 11.60
CA GLY A 117 -8.82 -6.45 12.46
C GLY A 117 -7.44 -5.81 12.35
N TYR A 118 -7.33 -4.60 11.80
CA TYR A 118 -6.08 -3.83 11.86
C TYR A 118 -5.98 -3.06 13.19
N GLU A 119 -4.76 -2.89 13.66
CA GLU A 119 -4.41 -2.12 14.84
C GLU A 119 -3.52 -0.93 14.44
N VAL A 120 -3.73 0.22 15.08
CA VAL A 120 -2.86 1.38 14.91
C VAL A 120 -1.58 1.17 15.73
N PHE A 121 -0.43 1.22 15.07
CA PHE A 121 0.89 1.12 15.74
C PHE A 121 1.69 2.41 15.68
N GLY A 122 1.25 3.40 14.89
CA GLY A 122 1.88 4.70 14.80
C GLY A 122 0.88 5.78 14.39
N GLU A 123 1.05 6.98 14.93
CA GLU A 123 0.20 8.13 14.65
C GLU A 123 1.03 9.42 14.63
N ILE A 124 0.86 10.23 13.59
CA ILE A 124 1.25 11.64 13.60
C ILE A 124 -0.02 12.46 13.76
N LYS A 125 -0.17 13.08 14.93
CA LYS A 125 -1.31 13.94 15.26
C LYS A 125 -1.24 15.26 14.50
N ASN A 126 -2.40 15.83 14.21
CA ASN A 126 -2.56 17.14 13.56
C ASN A 126 -1.81 17.25 12.22
N TYR A 127 -1.70 16.16 11.47
CA TYR A 127 -0.99 16.10 10.19
C TYR A 127 -1.52 17.13 9.18
N ASN A 128 -2.84 17.40 9.19
CA ASN A 128 -3.44 18.52 8.45
C ASN A 128 -4.27 19.44 9.37
N LYS A 129 -3.74 19.75 10.57
CA LYS A 129 -4.42 20.45 11.68
C LYS A 129 -5.53 19.61 12.34
N GLU A 130 -6.46 19.06 11.58
CA GLU A 130 -7.66 18.38 12.11
C GLU A 130 -7.59 16.85 12.06
N HIS A 131 -6.73 16.28 11.21
CA HIS A 131 -6.63 14.84 11.03
C HIS A 131 -5.22 14.34 11.27
N SER A 132 -5.13 13.14 11.80
CA SER A 132 -3.87 12.42 12.00
C SER A 132 -3.54 11.56 10.78
N ARG A 133 -2.26 11.25 10.62
CA ARG A 133 -1.80 10.15 9.75
C ARG A 133 -1.54 8.93 10.63
N CYS A 134 -2.20 7.82 10.33
CA CYS A 134 -2.10 6.58 11.09
C CYS A 134 -1.37 5.51 10.27
N TRP A 135 -0.56 4.71 10.94
CA TRP A 135 0.03 3.48 10.44
C TRP A 135 -0.68 2.31 11.11
N LEU A 136 -1.16 1.39 10.28
CA LEU A 136 -1.97 0.28 10.72
C LEU A 136 -1.31 -1.03 10.32
N ARG A 137 -1.44 -2.06 11.16
CA ARG A 137 -0.96 -3.42 10.89
C ARG A 137 -1.98 -4.46 11.26
N LYS A 138 -1.88 -5.63 10.65
CA LYS A 138 -2.71 -6.80 10.93
C LYS A 138 -1.88 -8.06 10.77
N GLN A 139 -2.05 -9.02 11.67
CA GLN A 139 -1.58 -10.38 11.44
C GLN A 139 -2.58 -11.07 10.50
N LEU A 140 -2.08 -11.61 9.40
CA LEU A 140 -2.91 -12.23 8.36
C LEU A 140 -3.32 -13.64 8.75
#